data_AF-A0A964J8H0-F1
#
_entry.id   AF-A0A964J8H0-F1
#
_cell.length_a   1.000
_cell.length_b   1.000
_cell.length_c   1.000
_cell.angle_alpha   90.00
_cell.angle_beta   90.00
_cell.angle_gamma   90.00
#
_symmetry.space_group_name_H-M   'P 1'
#
loop_
_entity.id
_entity.type
_entity.pdbx_description
1 polymer ?
#
loop_
_entity_poly.entity_id
_entity_poly.type
_entity_poly.pdbx_seq_one_letter_code
_entity_poly.pdbx_strand_id
1 'polypeptide(L)'
;MPLHRQRNLAIQAVKQEDRAWSPNFAGQGDAMDVLRDIRANYPDESFISQFLSPALIRRFRLFALHYGASQPDLRVNAIHNEQGYKGTRQALAQQYNISRLSPDIQVVDNDLAGNRWMILHRHALNGILLEEKDASHVLQYRTHLWIYDVPLGEIDPAADTVLREFTGTARPKQQLSPD
;
A
#
# COMPACT_ATOMS: atom_id res chain seq x y z
N MET A 1 -20.33 44.04 -19.02
CA MET A 1 -18.98 44.02 -18.38
C MET A 1 -19.00 43.06 -17.19
N PRO A 2 -18.63 41.77 -17.35
CA PRO A 2 -18.40 40.90 -16.22
C PRO A 2 -16.90 40.71 -15.98
N LEU A 3 -16.46 41.01 -14.75
CA LEU A 3 -15.13 40.69 -14.25
C LEU A 3 -14.94 39.17 -14.18
N HIS A 4 -14.28 38.62 -15.20
CA HIS A 4 -13.63 37.32 -15.07
C HIS A 4 -12.51 37.49 -14.04
N ARG A 5 -12.78 37.08 -12.80
CA ARG A 5 -11.77 36.87 -11.76
C ARG A 5 -10.75 35.89 -12.34
N GLN A 6 -9.64 36.40 -12.85
CA GLN A 6 -8.44 35.62 -13.09
C GLN A 6 -8.03 35.05 -11.72
N ARG A 7 -8.39 33.80 -11.46
CA ARG A 7 -7.72 32.99 -10.45
C ARG A 7 -6.33 32.70 -11.00
N ASN A 8 -5.45 33.71 -10.93
CA ASN A 8 -4.03 33.51 -10.97
C ASN A 8 -3.68 32.73 -9.69
N LEU A 9 -3.86 31.41 -9.73
CA LEU A 9 -3.09 30.51 -8.89
C LEU A 9 -1.65 30.85 -9.26
N ALA A 10 -0.95 31.54 -8.37
CA ALA A 10 0.43 31.92 -8.59
C ALA A 10 1.23 30.64 -8.88
N ILE A 11 1.45 30.34 -10.16
CA ILE A 11 2.50 29.45 -10.60
C ILE A 11 3.75 30.24 -10.22
N GLN A 12 4.26 29.97 -9.01
CA GLN A 12 5.57 30.44 -8.60
C GLN A 12 6.52 30.18 -9.76
N ALA A 13 7.32 31.19 -10.13
CA ALA A 13 8.24 31.11 -11.25
C ALA A 13 8.96 29.75 -11.21
N VAL A 14 8.64 28.90 -12.20
CA VAL A 14 9.12 27.52 -12.29
C VAL A 14 10.64 27.57 -12.17
N LYS A 15 11.17 26.97 -11.10
CA LYS A 15 12.61 27.05 -10.83
C LYS A 15 13.33 26.12 -11.79
N GLN A 16 14.63 26.37 -12.00
CA GLN A 16 15.47 25.51 -12.83
C GLN A 16 15.48 24.05 -12.33
N GLU A 17 15.35 23.86 -11.01
CA GLU A 17 15.17 22.54 -10.37
C GLU A 17 13.87 21.84 -10.81
N ASP A 18 12.75 22.57 -10.89
CA ASP A 18 11.47 22.01 -11.32
C ASP A 18 11.54 21.55 -12.79
N ARG A 19 12.25 22.29 -13.66
CA ARG A 19 12.49 21.86 -15.05
C ARG A 19 13.39 20.63 -15.16
N ALA A 20 14.39 20.51 -14.29
CA ALA A 20 15.28 19.35 -14.29
C ALA A 20 14.56 18.06 -13.84
N TRP A 21 13.66 18.17 -12.85
CA TRP A 21 12.94 17.03 -12.28
C TRP A 21 11.60 16.73 -12.95
N SER A 22 11.08 17.67 -13.74
CA SER A 22 9.75 17.59 -14.33
C SER A 22 9.71 18.26 -15.71
N PRO A 23 10.58 17.85 -16.66
CA PRO A 23 10.75 18.54 -17.94
C PRO A 23 9.48 18.56 -18.80
N ASN A 24 8.60 17.57 -18.64
CA ASN A 24 7.42 17.39 -19.48
C ASN A 24 6.26 18.36 -19.16
N PHE A 25 6.25 18.99 -17.99
CA PHE A 25 5.12 19.84 -17.56
C PHE A 25 5.55 21.11 -16.81
N ALA A 26 6.79 21.20 -16.35
CA ALA A 26 7.30 22.38 -15.65
C ALA A 26 7.32 23.62 -16.57
N GLY A 27 6.31 24.48 -16.44
CA GLY A 27 6.15 25.71 -17.23
C GLY A 27 5.29 25.54 -18.49
N GLN A 28 4.61 24.40 -18.66
CA GLN A 28 3.58 24.24 -19.68
C GLN A 28 2.23 24.74 -19.17
N GLY A 29 1.61 25.67 -19.91
CA GLY A 29 0.16 25.91 -19.93
C GLY A 29 -0.56 26.12 -18.58
N ASP A 30 -1.83 25.71 -18.53
CA ASP A 30 -2.69 25.75 -17.35
C ASP A 30 -2.39 24.57 -16.42
N ALA A 31 -1.97 24.87 -15.19
CA ALA A 31 -1.66 23.87 -14.16
C ALA A 31 -2.85 22.94 -13.86
N MET A 32 -4.09 23.43 -14.00
CA MET A 32 -5.28 22.62 -13.73
C MET A 32 -5.48 21.52 -14.78
N ASP A 33 -5.16 21.79 -16.04
CA ASP A 33 -5.27 20.78 -17.10
C ASP A 33 -4.22 19.68 -16.92
N VAL A 34 -2.99 20.06 -16.55
CA VAL A 34 -1.95 19.09 -16.17
C VAL A 34 -2.40 18.22 -14.99
N LEU A 35 -2.98 18.81 -13.94
CA LEU A 35 -3.47 18.05 -12.79
C LEU A 35 -4.63 17.12 -13.13
N ARG A 36 -5.53 17.53 -14.04
CA ARG A 36 -6.64 16.71 -14.50
C ARG A 36 -6.15 15.51 -15.31
N ASP A 37 -5.18 15.72 -16.20
CA ASP A 37 -4.54 14.67 -16.97
C ASP A 37 -3.85 13.65 -16.05
N ILE A 38 -3.05 14.15 -15.11
CA ILE A 38 -2.38 13.31 -14.12
C ILE A 38 -3.37 12.45 -13.35
N ARG A 39 -4.45 13.06 -12.82
CA ARG A 39 -5.48 12.35 -12.05
C ARG A 39 -6.19 11.28 -12.88
N ALA A 40 -6.39 11.51 -14.18
CA ALA A 40 -7.08 10.57 -15.05
C ALA A 40 -6.20 9.38 -15.44
N ASN A 41 -4.89 9.60 -15.58
CA ASN A 41 -3.98 8.64 -16.22
C ASN A 41 -3.00 7.95 -15.27
N TYR A 42 -2.82 8.44 -14.04
CA TYR A 42 -1.81 7.92 -13.11
C TYR A 42 -2.42 7.54 -11.75
N PRO A 43 -2.19 6.29 -11.28
CA PRO A 43 -2.46 5.89 -9.90
C PRO A 43 -1.60 6.67 -8.89
N ASP A 44 -2.02 6.71 -7.62
CA ASP A 44 -1.37 7.48 -6.56
C ASP A 44 0.13 7.16 -6.40
N GLU A 45 0.54 5.88 -6.43
CA GLU A 45 1.96 5.53 -6.31
C GLU A 45 2.80 6.04 -7.49
N SER A 46 2.25 5.96 -8.71
CA SER A 46 2.92 6.44 -9.91
C SER A 46 2.96 7.97 -9.93
N PHE A 47 1.89 8.62 -9.49
CA PHE A 47 1.84 10.07 -9.33
C PHE A 47 2.95 10.57 -8.38
N ILE A 48 3.04 9.99 -7.18
CA ILE A 48 4.06 10.36 -6.21
C ILE A 48 5.46 10.06 -6.76
N SER A 49 5.64 8.87 -7.36
CA SER A 49 6.93 8.45 -7.87
C SER A 49 7.41 9.25 -9.07
N GLN A 50 6.55 10.00 -9.79
CA GLN A 50 6.91 10.77 -10.99
C GLN A 50 6.89 12.29 -10.73
N PHE A 51 5.89 12.80 -10.03
CA PHE A 51 5.56 14.23 -9.97
C PHE A 51 5.95 14.91 -8.65
N LEU A 52 6.33 14.17 -7.60
CA LEU A 52 6.78 14.79 -6.34
C LEU A 52 8.17 15.43 -6.51
N SER A 53 8.22 16.77 -6.43
CA SER A 53 9.46 17.52 -6.62
C SER A 53 10.29 17.65 -5.32
N PRO A 54 11.62 17.82 -5.43
CA PRO A 54 12.47 18.11 -4.27
C PRO A 54 12.03 19.35 -3.47
N ALA A 55 11.51 20.37 -4.14
CA ALA A 55 10.99 21.57 -3.50
C ALA A 55 9.82 21.26 -2.55
N LEU A 56 8.88 20.41 -2.97
CA LEU A 56 7.78 19.95 -2.12
C LEU A 56 8.29 19.07 -0.98
N ILE A 57 9.24 18.17 -1.25
CA ILE A 57 9.85 17.34 -0.20
C ILE A 57 10.47 18.20 0.91
N ARG A 58 11.23 19.25 0.56
CA ARG A 58 11.79 20.20 1.53
C ARG A 58 10.70 20.99 2.25
N ARG A 59 9.68 21.47 1.52
CA ARG A 59 8.58 22.26 2.09
C ARG A 59 7.77 21.46 3.12
N PHE A 60 7.47 20.20 2.83
CA PHE A 60 6.77 19.29 3.73
C PHE A 60 7.70 18.60 4.74
N ARG A 61 9.02 18.85 4.65
CA ARG A 61 10.05 18.23 5.49
C ARG A 61 9.97 16.70 5.51
N LEU A 62 9.73 16.10 4.35
CA LEU A 62 9.63 14.65 4.22
C LEU A 62 11.02 14.01 4.29
N PHE A 63 11.13 12.91 5.02
CA PHE A 63 12.31 12.08 5.14
C PHE A 63 11.91 10.60 5.07
N ALA A 64 12.76 9.77 4.47
CA ALA A 64 12.55 8.33 4.43
C ALA A 64 13.15 7.67 5.68
N LEU A 65 12.35 6.83 6.33
CA LEU A 65 12.81 5.92 7.38
C LEU A 65 13.02 4.54 6.77
N HIS A 66 14.18 3.93 7.02
CA HIS A 66 14.39 2.53 6.74
C HIS A 66 14.29 1.72 8.03
N TYR A 67 13.32 0.81 8.05
CA TYR A 67 13.16 -0.19 9.09
C TYR A 67 13.36 -1.57 8.48
N GLY A 68 14.24 -2.37 9.07
CA GLY A 68 14.38 -3.79 8.77
C GLY A 68 13.99 -4.59 9.99
N ALA A 69 13.24 -5.68 9.82
CA ALA A 69 12.77 -6.51 10.93
C ALA A 69 13.92 -7.04 11.83
N SER A 70 15.14 -7.13 11.31
CA SER A 70 16.35 -7.55 12.03
C SER A 70 17.19 -6.40 12.59
N GLN A 71 16.82 -5.13 12.39
CA GLN A 71 17.60 -3.97 12.85
C GLN A 71 16.82 -3.19 13.91
N PRO A 72 17.37 -3.02 15.13
CA PRO A 72 16.70 -2.27 16.20
C PRO A 72 16.72 -0.75 15.97
N ASP A 73 17.63 -0.26 15.13
CA ASP A 73 17.84 1.17 14.91
C ASP A 73 17.09 1.68 13.68
N LEU A 74 16.32 2.76 13.84
CA LEU A 74 15.73 3.52 12.74
C LEU A 74 16.82 4.36 12.07
N ARG A 75 17.15 4.03 10.82
CA ARG A 75 18.14 4.80 10.04
C ARG A 75 17.45 5.81 9.12
N VAL A 76 17.80 7.08 9.29
CA VAL A 76 17.45 8.16 8.36
C VAL A 76 18.53 8.20 7.28
N ASN A 77 18.34 7.48 6.18
CA ASN A 77 19.33 7.44 5.10
C ASN A 77 19.27 8.65 4.15
N ALA A 78 18.21 9.46 4.21
CA ALA A 78 17.96 10.55 3.26
C ALA A 78 18.28 11.93 3.85
N ILE A 79 19.57 12.21 4.04
CA ILE A 79 20.06 13.58 4.24
C ILE A 79 19.90 14.29 2.89
N HIS A 80 19.25 15.45 2.86
CA HIS A 80 18.76 16.20 1.70
C HIS A 80 19.77 16.43 0.54
N ASN A 81 20.06 15.39 -0.24
CA ASN A 81 20.78 15.40 -1.52
C ASN A 81 19.93 14.74 -2.63
N GLU A 82 20.37 14.78 -3.90
CA GLU A 82 19.59 14.23 -5.03
C GLU A 82 19.21 12.75 -4.87
N GLN A 83 20.11 11.93 -4.33
CA GLN A 83 19.83 10.51 -4.05
C GLN A 83 18.80 10.35 -2.93
N GLY A 84 18.85 11.20 -1.90
CA GLY A 84 17.86 11.24 -0.81
C GLY A 84 16.46 11.59 -1.30
N TYR A 85 16.31 12.51 -2.27
CA TYR A 85 14.99 12.82 -2.84
C TYR A 85 14.38 11.65 -3.62
N LYS A 86 15.19 10.90 -4.37
CA LYS A 86 14.73 9.67 -5.06
C LYS A 86 14.28 8.63 -4.04
N GLY A 87 15.05 8.43 -2.97
CA GLY A 87 14.68 7.52 -1.87
C GLY A 87 13.36 7.91 -1.19
N THR A 88 13.19 9.19 -0.83
CA THR A 88 11.95 9.69 -0.23
C THR A 88 10.75 9.53 -1.15
N ARG A 89 10.90 9.77 -2.47
CA ARG A 89 9.83 9.52 -3.46
C ARG A 89 9.43 8.05 -3.49
N GLN A 90 10.41 7.16 -3.62
CA GLN A 90 10.13 5.72 -3.69
C GLN A 90 9.48 5.20 -2.40
N ALA A 91 9.96 5.65 -1.24
CA ALA A 91 9.39 5.27 0.05
C ALA A 91 7.93 5.73 0.18
N LEU A 92 7.65 7.00 -0.16
CA LEU A 92 6.29 7.53 -0.11
C LEU A 92 5.38 6.84 -1.14
N ALA A 93 5.85 6.63 -2.38
CA ALA A 93 5.09 5.91 -3.40
C ALA A 93 4.72 4.48 -2.96
N GLN A 94 5.65 3.77 -2.30
CA GLN A 94 5.38 2.44 -1.76
C GLN A 94 4.30 2.43 -0.67
N GLN A 95 4.10 3.51 0.08
CA GLN A 95 3.02 3.61 1.08
C GLN A 95 1.64 3.73 0.43
N TYR A 96 1.55 4.29 -0.77
CA TYR A 96 0.30 4.42 -1.53
C TYR A 96 0.06 3.25 -2.49
N ASN A 97 1.00 2.32 -2.61
CA ASN A 97 0.82 1.15 -3.46
C ASN A 97 -0.30 0.26 -2.89
N ILE A 98 -1.38 0.12 -3.64
CA ILE A 98 -2.58 -0.64 -3.27
C ILE A 98 -2.24 -2.09 -2.90
N SER A 99 -1.27 -2.70 -3.61
CA SER A 99 -0.83 -4.08 -3.35
C SER A 99 -0.15 -4.24 -1.98
N ARG A 100 0.31 -3.14 -1.37
CA ARG A 100 0.88 -3.12 -0.02
C ARG A 100 -0.13 -2.72 1.05
N LEU A 101 -1.15 -1.95 0.68
CA LEU A 101 -2.22 -1.53 1.56
C LEU A 101 -3.20 -2.67 1.86
N SER A 102 -3.37 -3.59 0.92
CA SER A 102 -4.23 -4.76 1.09
C SER A 102 -3.39 -5.98 1.46
N PRO A 103 -3.79 -6.78 2.48
CA PRO A 103 -3.10 -8.03 2.78
C PRO A 103 -3.30 -9.01 1.62
N ASP A 104 -2.21 -9.58 1.11
CA ASP A 104 -2.23 -10.61 0.08
C ASP A 104 -2.61 -11.96 0.70
N ILE A 105 -3.91 -12.22 0.80
CA ILE A 105 -4.48 -13.48 1.29
C ILE A 105 -5.10 -14.22 0.12
N GLN A 106 -4.58 -15.39 -0.18
CA GLN A 106 -4.95 -16.21 -1.33
C GLN A 106 -5.57 -17.53 -0.88
N VAL A 107 -6.56 -18.01 -1.61
CA VAL A 107 -7.08 -19.38 -1.45
C VAL A 107 -6.17 -20.28 -2.28
N VAL A 108 -5.48 -21.21 -1.63
CA VAL A 108 -4.50 -22.08 -2.30
C VAL A 108 -5.07 -23.44 -2.61
N ASP A 109 -5.93 -23.97 -1.74
CA ASP A 109 -6.60 -25.24 -1.94
C ASP A 109 -7.96 -25.30 -1.23
N ASN A 110 -8.81 -26.22 -1.65
CA ASN A 110 -10.05 -26.59 -0.98
C ASN A 110 -10.40 -28.06 -1.24
N ASP A 111 -10.89 -28.77 -0.23
CA ASP A 111 -11.42 -30.13 -0.42
C ASP A 111 -12.94 -30.11 -0.42
N LEU A 112 -13.56 -29.97 -1.58
CA LEU A 112 -15.02 -29.96 -1.69
C LEU A 112 -15.66 -31.33 -1.47
N ALA A 113 -14.89 -32.42 -1.57
CA ALA A 113 -15.41 -33.79 -1.58
C ALA A 113 -15.39 -34.43 -0.18
N GLY A 114 -14.37 -34.16 0.62
CA GLY A 114 -14.18 -34.71 1.96
C GLY A 114 -14.58 -33.75 3.07
N ASN A 115 -13.57 -33.20 3.75
CA ASN A 115 -13.75 -32.45 5.00
C ASN A 115 -14.11 -30.96 4.78
N ARG A 116 -14.16 -30.47 3.53
CA ARG A 116 -14.64 -29.11 3.17
C ARG A 116 -13.82 -27.98 3.76
N TRP A 117 -12.58 -28.22 4.16
CA TRP A 117 -11.65 -27.15 4.49
C TRP A 117 -11.30 -26.26 3.28
N MET A 118 -10.97 -25.01 3.56
CA MET A 118 -10.39 -24.04 2.61
C MET A 118 -9.06 -23.56 3.18
N ILE A 119 -7.97 -23.75 2.43
CA ILE A 119 -6.63 -23.33 2.85
C ILE A 119 -6.37 -21.92 2.35
N LEU A 120 -6.05 -21.02 3.28
CA LEU A 120 -5.60 -19.68 2.98
C LEU A 120 -4.09 -19.57 3.17
N HIS A 121 -3.39 -18.93 2.23
CA HIS A 121 -2.03 -18.48 2.44
C HIS A 121 -1.98 -16.95 2.45
N ARG A 122 -1.19 -16.38 3.36
CA ARG A 122 -0.79 -14.97 3.33
C ARG A 122 0.71 -14.87 3.08
N HIS A 123 1.10 -14.07 2.10
CA HIS A 123 2.51 -13.74 1.91
C HIS A 123 2.96 -12.67 2.94
N ALA A 124 4.00 -12.96 3.71
CA ALA A 124 4.54 -12.03 4.68
C ALA A 124 5.22 -10.85 3.98
N LEU A 125 4.70 -9.63 4.20
CA LEU A 125 5.27 -8.42 3.61
C LEU A 125 6.43 -7.91 4.46
N ASN A 126 7.64 -7.83 3.88
CA ASN A 126 8.87 -7.39 4.58
C ASN A 126 9.18 -8.18 5.87
N GLY A 127 8.79 -9.45 5.93
CA GLY A 127 8.94 -10.29 7.13
C GLY A 127 8.00 -9.92 8.28
N ILE A 128 7.00 -9.07 8.04
CA ILE A 128 6.00 -8.68 9.03
C ILE A 128 4.84 -9.68 9.01
N LEU A 129 4.77 -10.46 10.08
CA LEU A 129 3.71 -11.42 10.36
C LEU A 129 2.43 -10.71 10.83
N LEU A 130 1.28 -11.36 10.67
CA LEU A 130 0.00 -10.87 11.17
C LEU A 130 0.01 -10.85 12.69
N GLU A 131 -0.68 -9.86 13.25
CA GLU A 131 -1.08 -9.89 14.65
C GLU A 131 -2.12 -10.99 14.85
N GLU A 132 -1.95 -11.79 15.91
CA GLU A 132 -2.81 -12.94 16.21
C GLU A 132 -4.29 -12.56 16.35
N LYS A 133 -4.59 -11.39 16.93
CA LYS A 133 -5.95 -10.88 17.08
C LYS A 133 -6.61 -10.55 15.75
N ASP A 134 -5.88 -9.87 14.86
CA ASP A 134 -6.38 -9.53 13.52
C ASP A 134 -6.57 -10.77 12.66
N ALA A 135 -5.61 -11.71 12.71
CA ALA A 135 -5.73 -13.01 12.05
C ALA A 135 -6.97 -13.76 12.54
N SER A 136 -7.22 -13.78 13.85
CA SER A 136 -8.39 -14.41 14.46
C SER A 136 -9.70 -13.78 13.99
N HIS A 137 -9.79 -12.45 13.89
CA HIS A 137 -10.99 -11.77 13.38
C HIS A 137 -11.26 -12.09 11.90
N VAL A 138 -10.23 -12.09 11.06
CA VAL A 138 -10.35 -12.46 9.63
C VAL A 138 -10.82 -13.91 9.50
N LEU A 139 -10.23 -14.82 10.26
CA LEU A 139 -10.59 -16.23 10.25
C LEU A 139 -12.01 -16.47 10.75
N GLN A 140 -12.45 -15.77 11.80
CA GLN A 140 -13.82 -15.87 12.30
C GLN A 140 -14.84 -15.45 11.24
N TYR A 141 -14.57 -14.38 10.49
CA TYR A 141 -15.45 -13.96 9.40
C TYR A 141 -15.41 -14.96 8.24
N ARG A 142 -14.23 -15.49 7.91
CA ARG A 142 -14.06 -16.44 6.81
C ARG A 142 -14.75 -17.77 7.09
N THR A 143 -14.60 -18.33 8.30
CA THR A 143 -15.29 -19.57 8.69
C THR A 143 -16.80 -19.39 8.77
N HIS A 144 -17.28 -18.18 9.08
CA HIS A 144 -18.71 -17.89 9.02
C HIS A 144 -19.25 -17.94 7.58
N LEU A 145 -18.52 -17.38 6.61
CA LEU A 145 -18.90 -17.43 5.20
C LEU A 145 -18.76 -18.83 4.59
N TRP A 146 -17.68 -19.54 4.94
CA TRP A 146 -17.36 -20.85 4.38
C TRP A 146 -18.08 -22.00 5.07
N ILE A 147 -18.50 -21.81 6.33
CA ILE A 147 -19.24 -22.77 7.18
C ILE A 147 -18.39 -23.98 7.64
N TYR A 148 -17.11 -24.02 7.27
CA TYR A 148 -16.14 -25.05 7.65
C TYR A 148 -14.84 -24.42 8.17
N ASP A 149 -13.95 -25.28 8.67
CA ASP A 149 -12.65 -24.87 9.18
C ASP A 149 -11.77 -24.32 8.07
N VAL A 150 -10.99 -23.30 8.41
CA VAL A 150 -10.14 -22.56 7.47
C VAL A 150 -8.77 -22.37 8.11
N PRO A 151 -7.76 -23.17 7.76
CA PRO A 151 -6.38 -22.85 8.12
C PRO A 151 -5.86 -21.67 7.29
N LEU A 152 -5.04 -20.83 7.93
CA LEU A 152 -4.31 -19.72 7.34
C LEU A 152 -2.82 -19.89 7.63
N GLY A 153 -2.04 -20.19 6.60
CA GLY A 153 -0.58 -20.21 6.64
C GLY A 153 0.02 -18.85 6.27
N GLU A 154 0.97 -18.36 7.04
CA GLU A 154 1.83 -17.23 6.65
C GLU A 154 3.08 -17.78 5.96
N ILE A 155 3.30 -17.36 4.72
CA ILE A 155 4.37 -17.87 3.86
C ILE A 155 5.44 -16.81 3.68
N ASP A 156 6.71 -17.22 3.75
CA ASP A 156 7.82 -16.39 3.30
C ASP A 156 7.85 -16.37 1.76
N PRO A 157 7.64 -15.21 1.10
CA PRO A 157 7.65 -15.13 -0.36
C PRO A 157 9.00 -15.48 -0.99
N ALA A 158 10.11 -15.44 -0.25
CA ALA A 158 11.44 -15.76 -0.78
C ALA A 158 11.76 -17.26 -0.75
N ALA A 159 11.29 -17.97 0.28
CA ALA A 159 11.62 -19.36 0.52
C ALA A 159 10.44 -20.33 0.28
N ASP A 160 9.23 -19.79 0.07
CA ASP A 160 7.96 -20.53 -0.03
C ASP A 160 7.74 -21.48 1.16
N THR A 161 8.19 -21.05 2.35
CA THR A 161 8.08 -21.81 3.59
C THR A 161 7.00 -21.22 4.49
N VAL A 162 6.31 -22.09 5.22
CA VAL A 162 5.34 -21.68 6.25
C VAL A 162 6.10 -21.14 7.47
N LEU A 163 5.91 -19.86 7.76
CA LEU A 163 6.47 -19.17 8.93
C LEU A 163 5.60 -19.37 10.17
N ARG A 164 4.29 -19.36 9.98
CA ARG A 164 3.28 -19.47 11.05
C ARG A 164 1.97 -20.00 10.48
N GLU A 165 1.19 -20.69 11.30
CA GLU A 165 -0.14 -21.16 10.93
C GLU A 165 -1.16 -20.74 11.99
N PHE A 166 -2.36 -20.38 11.52
CA PHE A 166 -3.53 -20.10 12.33
C PHE A 166 -4.68 -21.00 11.87
N THR A 167 -5.52 -21.48 12.78
CA THR A 167 -6.69 -22.29 12.41
C THR A 167 -7.96 -21.61 12.85
N GLY A 168 -8.80 -21.24 11.88
CA GLY A 168 -10.16 -20.78 12.14
C GLY A 168 -11.09 -21.97 12.26
N THR A 169 -11.71 -22.16 13.42
CA THR A 169 -12.73 -23.21 13.62
C THR A 169 -14.12 -22.66 13.32
N ALA A 170 -14.92 -23.39 12.55
CA ALA A 170 -16.31 -23.06 12.33
C ALA A 170 -17.12 -23.28 13.61
N ARG A 171 -18.05 -22.37 13.92
CA ARG A 171 -18.98 -22.60 15.03
C ARG A 171 -19.91 -23.76 14.66
N PRO A 172 -20.17 -24.70 15.58
CA PRO A 172 -21.16 -25.75 15.33
C PRO A 172 -22.52 -25.09 15.06
N LYS A 173 -23.22 -25.58 14.03
CA LYS A 173 -24.59 -25.14 13.76
C LYS A 173 -25.41 -25.37 15.02
N GLN A 174 -25.88 -24.30 15.68
CA GLN A 174 -26.91 -24.43 16.70
C GLN A 174 -28.07 -25.18 16.03
N GLN A 175 -28.41 -26.36 16.55
CA GLN A 175 -29.60 -27.09 16.13
C GLN A 175 -30.79 -26.15 16.31
N LEU A 176 -31.42 -25.72 15.21
CA LEU A 176 -32.77 -25.20 15.28
C LEU A 176 -33.63 -26.35 15.80
N SER A 177 -34.13 -26.22 17.03
CA SER A 177 -35.21 -27.08 17.52
C SER A 177 -36.41 -26.91 16.58
N PRO A 178 -37.02 -28.00 16.09
CA PRO A 178 -38.31 -27.89 15.43
C PRO A 178 -39.37 -27.58 16.50
N ASP A 179 -40.13 -26.51 16.28
CA ASP A 179 -41.37 -26.22 17.00
C ASP A 179 -42.46 -27.26 16.69
#